data_AF-A0AAU5CUM3-F1
#
_entry.id   AF-A0AAU5CUM3-F1
#
_cell.length_a   1.000
_cell.length_b   1.000
_cell.length_c   1.000
_cell.angle_alpha   90.00
_cell.angle_beta   90.00
_cell.angle_gamma   90.00
#
_symmetry.space_group_name_H-M   'P 1'
#
loop_
_entity.id
_entity.type
_entity.pdbx_description
1 polymer ?
#
loop_
_entity_poly.entity_id
_entity_poly.type
_entity_poly.pdbx_seq_one_letter_code
_entity_poly.pdbx_strand_id
1 'polypeptide(L)'
;MTDMDRRSILQLTSAAAIAGGLVVGAGGAAHAARKAAGQIVLRGRRTGSNIPDVLTVGVPYFVRYDLSDAQGRSVGTENAHCLPVAVGLDGSFVIATLVLSLDDGMITAATAFQRPLPAVTEPPVDARQWSHVFAITGGTGAYVGAAGSITIEHPASDEDVLTIDLTEPTS
;
A
#
# COMPACT_ATOMS: atom_id res chain seq x y z
N MET A 1 42.94 -5.62 18.56
CA MET A 1 42.56 -5.52 17.13
C MET A 1 41.06 -5.82 17.08
N THR A 2 40.28 -4.76 16.99
CA THR A 2 38.82 -4.70 17.05
C THR A 2 38.19 -5.39 15.85
N ASP A 3 37.32 -6.36 16.06
CA ASP A 3 36.29 -6.70 15.06
C ASP A 3 34.93 -6.45 15.70
N MET A 4 34.20 -5.54 15.07
CA MET A 4 33.04 -4.86 15.62
C MET A 4 31.78 -5.51 15.06
N ASP A 5 30.87 -5.86 15.97
CA ASP A 5 29.53 -6.38 15.76
C ASP A 5 28.82 -5.81 14.51
N ARG A 6 28.42 -6.68 13.57
CA ARG A 6 27.64 -6.33 12.35
C ARG A 6 26.27 -6.99 12.32
N ARG A 7 25.53 -6.90 13.42
CA ARG A 7 24.09 -7.22 13.43
C ARG A 7 23.29 -6.09 14.04
N SER A 8 23.20 -4.98 13.32
CA SER A 8 22.18 -3.95 13.56
C SER A 8 21.15 -4.04 12.45
N ILE A 9 20.10 -4.83 12.69
CA ILE A 9 18.85 -4.77 11.93
C ILE A 9 18.19 -3.45 12.33
N LEU A 10 18.21 -2.45 11.44
CA LEU A 10 17.43 -1.24 11.61
C LEU A 10 15.94 -1.61 11.48
N GLN A 11 15.26 -1.79 12.60
CA GLN A 11 13.81 -1.67 12.65
C GLN A 11 13.46 -0.18 12.60
N LEU A 12 13.10 0.32 11.41
CA LEU A 12 12.48 1.63 11.28
C LEU A 12 11.01 1.51 11.72
N THR A 13 10.74 1.90 12.95
CA THR A 13 9.37 2.16 13.44
C THR A 13 8.93 3.52 12.90
N SER A 14 8.16 3.52 11.82
CA SER A 14 7.51 4.73 11.31
C SER A 14 6.38 5.14 12.25
N ALA A 15 6.67 6.01 13.21
CA ALA A 15 5.67 6.71 14.00
C ALA A 15 5.43 8.09 13.36
N ALA A 16 4.35 8.24 12.60
CA ALA A 16 3.89 9.53 12.12
C ALA A 16 2.94 10.14 13.16
N ALA A 17 3.44 11.07 13.98
CA ALA A 17 2.60 11.94 14.79
C ALA A 17 2.30 13.21 13.98
N ILE A 18 1.05 13.37 13.52
CA ILE A 18 0.60 14.62 12.93
C ILE A 18 -0.11 15.43 14.02
N ALA A 19 0.56 16.46 14.52
CA ALA A 19 -0.07 17.53 15.30
C ALA A 19 -0.38 18.70 14.35
N GLY A 20 -1.67 18.97 14.11
CA GLY A 20 -2.08 20.12 13.29
C GLY A 20 -3.60 20.21 13.17
N GLY A 21 -4.18 21.16 13.90
CA GLY A 21 -5.62 21.28 14.10
C GLY A 21 -6.44 21.56 12.84
N LEU A 22 -7.47 20.74 12.64
CA LEU A 22 -8.68 21.12 11.91
C LEU A 22 -9.84 21.12 12.89
N VAL A 23 -10.57 22.25 12.93
CA VAL A 23 -11.85 22.34 13.63
C VAL A 23 -12.88 21.56 12.82
N VAL A 24 -12.98 20.26 13.09
CA VAL A 24 -14.08 19.41 12.62
C VAL A 24 -15.11 19.38 13.74
N GLY A 25 -16.37 19.72 13.45
CA GLY A 25 -17.44 19.66 14.45
C GLY A 25 -17.50 18.26 15.08
N ALA A 26 -17.60 18.19 16.41
CA ALA A 26 -17.48 16.96 17.19
C ALA A 26 -18.37 15.80 16.69
N GLY A 27 -19.54 16.12 16.12
CA GLY A 27 -20.45 15.12 15.52
C GLY A 27 -20.03 14.58 14.15
N GLY A 28 -19.35 15.38 13.33
CA GLY A 28 -18.86 14.99 12.01
C GLY A 28 -17.57 14.17 12.09
N ALA A 29 -16.66 14.56 12.98
CA ALA A 29 -15.43 13.81 13.27
C ALA A 29 -15.76 12.42 13.83
N ALA A 30 -16.68 12.33 14.79
CA ALA A 30 -17.06 11.06 15.41
C ALA A 30 -17.82 10.11 14.46
N HIS A 31 -18.60 10.64 13.51
CA HIS A 31 -19.30 9.80 12.52
C HIS A 31 -18.36 9.31 11.41
N ALA A 32 -17.44 10.16 10.94
CA ALA A 32 -16.40 9.77 9.98
C ALA A 32 -15.41 8.77 10.62
N ALA A 33 -14.97 9.05 11.85
CA ALA A 33 -14.18 8.15 12.69
C ALA A 33 -14.79 6.74 12.83
N ARG A 34 -16.10 6.67 13.10
CA ARG A 34 -16.79 5.40 13.35
C ARG A 34 -17.05 4.61 12.07
N LYS A 35 -17.16 5.27 10.91
CA LYS A 35 -17.18 4.60 9.60
C LYS A 35 -15.77 4.14 9.17
N ALA A 36 -14.75 4.87 9.60
CA ALA A 36 -13.35 4.53 9.39
C ALA A 36 -12.83 3.48 10.40
N ALA A 37 -13.65 2.89 11.27
CA ALA A 37 -13.25 1.74 12.08
C ALA A 37 -13.78 0.48 11.42
N GLY A 38 -12.91 -0.34 10.82
CA GLY A 38 -13.34 -1.57 10.18
C GLY A 38 -12.39 -2.10 9.12
N GLN A 39 -12.67 -3.33 8.70
CA GLN A 39 -11.95 -4.00 7.62
C GLN A 39 -12.73 -3.85 6.30
N ILE A 40 -12.03 -3.44 5.24
CA ILE A 40 -12.56 -3.38 3.88
C ILE A 40 -11.74 -4.35 3.02
N VAL A 41 -12.40 -5.22 2.27
CA VAL A 41 -11.74 -6.14 1.33
C VAL A 41 -12.14 -5.77 -0.09
N LEU A 42 -11.15 -5.47 -0.94
CA LEU A 42 -11.31 -5.10 -2.33
C LEU A 42 -10.52 -6.05 -3.25
N ARG A 43 -11.01 -6.22 -4.47
CA ARG A 43 -10.32 -6.94 -5.54
C ARG A 43 -9.88 -5.95 -6.62
N GLY A 44 -8.59 -5.95 -6.92
CA GLY A 44 -8.00 -5.15 -7.99
C GLY A 44 -7.82 -5.96 -9.27
N ARG A 45 -8.13 -5.36 -10.41
CA ARG A 45 -7.69 -5.83 -11.73
C ARG A 45 -6.83 -4.77 -12.40
N ARG A 46 -5.62 -5.12 -12.80
CA ARG A 46 -4.64 -4.20 -13.40
C ARG A 46 -5.19 -3.62 -14.71
N THR A 47 -5.25 -2.31 -14.81
CA THR A 47 -5.68 -1.58 -16.02
C THR A 47 -4.59 -0.74 -16.65
N GLY A 48 -3.41 -0.66 -16.03
CA GLY A 48 -2.24 -0.02 -16.62
C GLY A 48 -1.00 -0.19 -15.77
N SER A 49 0.15 -0.29 -16.42
CA SER A 49 1.45 -0.23 -15.75
C SER A 49 2.56 0.05 -16.75
N ASN A 50 3.69 0.57 -16.26
CA ASN A 50 4.94 0.65 -17.02
C ASN A 50 6.08 -0.08 -16.28
N ILE A 51 5.76 -1.19 -15.59
CA ILE A 51 6.79 -2.00 -14.92
C ILE A 51 7.78 -2.47 -15.99
N PRO A 52 9.08 -2.18 -15.84
CA PRO A 52 10.08 -2.70 -16.76
C PRO A 52 10.39 -4.16 -16.44
N ASP A 53 10.80 -4.91 -17.45
CA ASP A 53 11.26 -6.31 -17.33
C ASP A 53 12.43 -6.44 -16.34
N VAL A 54 13.24 -5.39 -16.24
CA VAL A 54 14.36 -5.27 -15.32
C VAL A 54 14.22 -3.96 -14.53
N LEU A 55 14.04 -4.08 -13.22
CA LEU A 55 14.04 -2.92 -12.34
C LEU A 55 15.43 -2.28 -12.29
N THR A 56 15.48 -0.95 -12.36
CA THR A 56 16.71 -0.17 -12.26
C THR A 56 16.60 0.74 -11.06
N VAL A 57 17.65 0.79 -10.23
CA VAL A 57 17.69 1.69 -9.06
C VAL A 57 17.47 3.13 -9.51
N GLY A 58 16.54 3.82 -8.85
CA GLY A 58 16.22 5.22 -9.14
C GLY A 58 15.26 5.44 -10.32
N VAL A 59 14.85 4.40 -11.04
CA VAL A 59 13.90 4.52 -12.16
C VAL A 59 12.49 4.17 -11.67
N PRO A 60 11.57 5.16 -11.58
CA PRO A 60 10.24 4.91 -11.05
C PRO A 60 9.35 4.17 -12.06
N TYR A 61 8.40 3.42 -11.53
CA TYR A 61 7.30 2.83 -12.31
C TYR A 61 5.97 3.05 -11.59
N PHE A 62 4.87 2.84 -12.30
CA PHE A 62 3.52 2.90 -11.76
C PHE A 62 2.74 1.64 -12.10
N VAL A 63 1.70 1.41 -11.29
CA VAL A 63 0.64 0.46 -11.56
C VAL A 63 -0.70 1.11 -11.25
N ARG A 64 -1.73 0.71 -12.01
CA ARG A 64 -3.11 1.15 -11.84
C ARG A 64 -4.03 -0.06 -11.91
N TYR A 65 -4.99 -0.09 -11.01
CA TYR A 65 -6.01 -1.13 -10.91
C TYR A 65 -7.40 -0.51 -10.82
N ASP A 66 -8.38 -1.21 -11.41
CA ASP A 66 -9.79 -0.98 -11.10
C ASP A 66 -10.15 -1.85 -9.90
N LEU A 67 -10.89 -1.27 -8.94
CA LEU A 67 -11.22 -1.92 -7.67
C LEU A 67 -12.69 -2.32 -7.64
N SER A 68 -12.96 -3.51 -7.12
CA SER A 68 -14.30 -4.04 -6.92
C SER A 68 -14.50 -4.60 -5.52
N ASP A 69 -15.73 -4.55 -5.01
CA ASP A 69 -16.10 -5.14 -3.73
C ASP A 69 -16.32 -6.67 -3.82
N ALA A 70 -16.67 -7.30 -2.70
CA ALA A 70 -16.95 -8.73 -2.63
C ALA A 70 -18.15 -9.18 -3.51
N GLN A 71 -19.03 -8.25 -3.92
CA GLN A 71 -20.15 -8.51 -4.82
C GLN A 71 -19.78 -8.25 -6.29
N GLY A 72 -18.54 -7.86 -6.58
CA GLY A 72 -18.05 -7.54 -7.91
C GLY A 72 -18.51 -6.17 -8.42
N ARG A 73 -19.04 -5.30 -7.56
CA ARG A 73 -19.37 -3.93 -7.94
C ARG A 73 -18.09 -3.12 -8.00
N SER A 74 -17.92 -2.31 -9.05
CA SER A 74 -16.83 -1.33 -9.10
C SER A 74 -17.03 -0.31 -7.98
N VAL A 75 -15.95 0.00 -7.27
CA VAL A 75 -15.97 0.94 -6.12
C VAL A 75 -14.85 1.98 -6.19
N GLY A 76 -14.01 1.95 -7.22
CA GLY A 76 -12.94 2.93 -7.39
C GLY A 76 -11.73 2.41 -8.15
N THR A 77 -10.60 3.07 -7.92
CA THR A 77 -9.31 2.74 -8.54
C THR A 77 -8.18 2.79 -7.53
N GLU A 78 -7.14 2.02 -7.79
CA GLU A 78 -5.85 2.08 -7.12
C GLU A 78 -4.81 2.64 -8.08
N ASN A 79 -3.93 3.51 -7.56
CA ASN A 79 -2.74 3.96 -8.25
C ASN A 79 -1.55 3.89 -7.29
N ALA A 80 -0.50 3.16 -7.67
CA ALA A 80 0.73 3.10 -6.91
C ALA A 80 1.92 3.59 -7.74
N HIS A 81 2.77 4.39 -7.10
CA HIS A 81 4.06 4.83 -7.62
C HIS A 81 5.17 4.16 -6.83
N CYS A 82 6.12 3.55 -7.55
CA CYS A 82 7.13 2.70 -6.99
C CYS A 82 8.52 3.17 -7.44
N LEU A 83 9.47 3.16 -6.50
CA LEU A 83 10.87 3.50 -6.72
C LEU A 83 11.76 2.36 -6.22
N PRO A 84 12.41 1.60 -7.11
CA PRO A 84 13.48 0.68 -6.73
C PRO A 84 14.64 1.47 -6.12
N VAL A 85 15.07 1.09 -4.92
CA VAL A 85 16.22 1.71 -4.24
C VAL A 85 17.39 0.75 -4.09
N ALA A 86 17.15 -0.55 -4.22
CA ALA A 86 18.18 -1.58 -4.37
C ALA A 86 17.68 -2.69 -5.29
N VAL A 87 18.56 -3.22 -6.14
CA VAL A 87 18.28 -4.33 -7.05
C VAL A 87 19.43 -5.31 -6.95
N GLY A 88 19.12 -6.58 -6.70
CA GLY A 88 20.10 -7.65 -6.56
C GLY A 88 19.55 -8.99 -7.06
N LEU A 89 20.38 -10.04 -6.94
CA LEU A 89 20.03 -11.38 -7.39
C LEU A 89 18.88 -12.00 -6.58
N ASP A 90 18.66 -11.52 -5.35
CA ASP A 90 17.64 -12.03 -4.42
C ASP A 90 16.33 -11.21 -4.44
N GLY A 91 16.21 -10.24 -5.35
CA GLY A 91 15.05 -9.34 -5.42
C GLY A 91 15.39 -7.87 -5.51
N SER A 92 14.35 -7.05 -5.47
CA SER A 92 14.46 -5.59 -5.46
C SER A 92 13.81 -5.03 -4.22
N PHE A 93 14.47 -4.09 -3.55
CA PHE A 93 13.87 -3.32 -2.48
C PHE A 93 13.24 -2.06 -3.06
N VAL A 94 11.94 -1.88 -2.84
CA VAL A 94 11.11 -0.85 -3.47
C VAL A 94 10.46 0.00 -2.39
N ILE A 95 10.50 1.32 -2.56
CA ILE A 95 9.66 2.26 -1.82
C ILE A 95 8.45 2.59 -2.67
N ALA A 96 7.25 2.59 -2.09
CA ALA A 96 6.03 2.88 -2.83
C ALA A 96 5.07 3.78 -2.06
N THR A 97 4.33 4.57 -2.83
CA THR A 97 3.17 5.34 -2.37
C THR A 97 1.94 4.85 -3.13
N LEU A 98 0.82 4.74 -2.42
CA LEU A 98 -0.46 4.21 -2.90
C LEU A 98 -1.56 5.25 -2.68
N VAL A 99 -2.43 5.39 -3.67
CA VAL A 99 -3.67 6.14 -3.59
C VAL A 99 -4.83 5.25 -4.00
N LEU A 100 -5.76 5.03 -3.09
CA LEU A 100 -7.07 4.45 -3.38
C LEU A 100 -8.07 5.59 -3.57
N SER A 101 -8.63 5.71 -4.76
CA SER A 101 -9.70 6.65 -5.07
C SER A 101 -11.01 5.89 -5.14
N LEU A 102 -11.77 5.92 -4.05
CA LEU A 102 -13.02 5.19 -3.87
C LEU A 102 -14.22 6.14 -4.05
N ASP A 103 -15.41 5.56 -4.25
CA ASP A 103 -16.64 6.34 -4.51
C ASP A 103 -16.99 7.35 -3.42
N ASP A 104 -16.59 7.09 -2.17
CA ASP A 104 -16.91 7.92 -1.00
C ASP A 104 -15.68 8.62 -0.37
N GLY A 105 -14.51 8.55 -1.01
CA GLY A 105 -13.31 9.26 -0.56
C GLY A 105 -12.00 8.68 -1.09
N MET A 106 -10.90 9.27 -0.66
CA MET A 106 -9.55 8.77 -0.97
C MET A 106 -8.85 8.26 0.26
N ILE A 107 -7.99 7.24 0.10
CA ILE A 107 -7.04 6.77 1.11
C ILE A 107 -5.62 6.88 0.50
N THR A 108 -4.69 7.48 1.24
CA THR A 108 -3.26 7.51 0.87
C THR A 108 -2.46 6.61 1.80
N ALA A 109 -1.46 5.92 1.25
CA ALA A 109 -0.62 5.03 2.02
C ALA A 109 0.82 4.96 1.47
N ALA A 110 1.76 4.51 2.29
CA ALA A 110 3.16 4.37 1.89
C ALA A 110 3.82 3.11 2.48
N THR A 111 4.85 2.60 1.81
CA THR A 111 5.57 1.39 2.23
C THR A 111 7.01 1.36 1.71
N ALA A 112 7.79 0.43 2.24
CA ALA A 112 8.97 -0.12 1.60
C ALA A 112 8.98 -1.64 1.76
N PHE A 113 9.24 -2.40 0.68
CA PHE A 113 9.16 -3.86 0.70
C PHE A 113 10.19 -4.54 -0.21
N GLN A 114 10.45 -5.82 0.07
CA GLN A 114 11.21 -6.69 -0.81
C GLN A 114 10.29 -7.28 -1.88
N ARG A 115 10.54 -6.95 -3.14
CA ARG A 115 9.83 -7.49 -4.29
C ARG A 115 10.56 -8.75 -4.82
N PRO A 116 9.89 -9.90 -4.93
CA PRO A 116 10.49 -11.11 -5.50
C PRO A 116 10.74 -10.98 -7.01
N LEU A 117 11.70 -11.77 -7.52
CA LEU A 117 11.99 -11.94 -8.95
C LEU A 117 11.16 -13.09 -9.57
N PRO A 118 10.94 -13.09 -10.90
CA PRO A 118 11.31 -12.06 -11.86
C PRO A 118 10.42 -10.81 -11.78
N ALA A 119 10.92 -9.70 -12.32
CA ALA A 119 10.28 -8.41 -12.15
C ALA A 119 8.96 -8.26 -12.93
N VAL A 120 8.69 -8.99 -14.01
CA VAL A 120 7.32 -9.15 -14.60
C VAL A 120 7.22 -10.05 -15.85
N THR A 121 8.31 -10.50 -16.52
CA THR A 121 8.17 -11.08 -17.88
C THR A 121 8.15 -12.58 -18.08
N GLU A 122 8.27 -13.40 -17.05
CA GLU A 122 7.97 -14.82 -17.18
C GLU A 122 7.21 -15.25 -15.94
N PRO A 123 6.08 -15.98 -16.04
CA PRO A 123 5.58 -16.68 -14.87
C PRO A 123 6.73 -17.60 -14.44
N PRO A 124 7.35 -17.40 -13.25
CA PRO A 124 8.15 -18.47 -12.73
C PRO A 124 7.22 -19.68 -12.67
N VAL A 125 7.73 -20.85 -13.01
CA VAL A 125 6.97 -22.11 -13.01
C VAL A 125 6.28 -22.35 -11.65
N ASP A 126 6.71 -21.60 -10.62
CA ASP A 126 6.03 -21.37 -9.34
C ASP A 126 5.83 -19.86 -9.08
N ALA A 127 4.76 -19.25 -9.58
CA ALA A 127 4.34 -17.88 -9.22
C ALA A 127 4.05 -17.82 -7.72
N ARG A 128 5.08 -17.56 -6.92
CA ARG A 128 4.97 -17.51 -5.48
C ARG A 128 4.05 -16.35 -5.13
N GLN A 129 2.86 -16.68 -4.63
CA GLN A 129 1.98 -15.72 -3.98
C GLN A 129 2.82 -14.91 -2.99
N TRP A 130 2.76 -13.60 -3.12
CA TRP A 130 3.47 -12.68 -2.24
C TRP A 130 2.53 -11.58 -1.81
N SER A 131 2.84 -11.00 -0.67
CA SER A 131 2.08 -9.89 -0.12
C SER A 131 3.01 -8.84 0.47
N HIS A 132 2.49 -7.64 0.61
CA HIS A 132 3.16 -6.54 1.29
C HIS A 132 2.14 -5.61 1.93
N VAL A 133 2.62 -4.80 2.88
CA VAL A 133 1.76 -3.96 3.72
C VAL A 133 2.14 -2.50 3.54
N PHE A 134 1.15 -1.65 3.32
CA PHE A 134 1.27 -0.20 3.38
C PHE A 134 0.75 0.33 4.71
N ALA A 135 1.40 1.35 5.23
CA ALA A 135 0.87 2.17 6.32
C ALA A 135 -0.01 3.28 5.72
N ILE A 136 -1.24 3.41 6.21
CA ILE A 136 -2.15 4.49 5.80
C ILE A 136 -1.64 5.80 6.36
N THR A 137 -1.47 6.79 5.48
CA THR A 137 -0.93 8.12 5.80
C THR A 137 -1.98 9.22 5.81
N GLY A 138 -3.20 8.93 5.35
CA GLY A 138 -4.33 9.84 5.43
C GLY A 138 -5.49 9.45 4.53
N GLY A 139 -6.49 10.33 4.47
CA GLY A 139 -7.65 10.14 3.61
C GLY A 139 -8.56 11.36 3.55
N THR A 140 -9.56 11.27 2.67
CA THR A 140 -10.58 12.30 2.42
C THR A 140 -11.97 11.69 2.44
N GLY A 141 -13.02 12.52 2.41
CA GLY A 141 -14.41 12.04 2.39
C GLY A 141 -14.73 11.18 3.62
N ALA A 142 -15.20 9.95 3.39
CA ALA A 142 -15.47 8.98 4.45
C ALA A 142 -14.22 8.56 5.24
N TYR A 143 -13.02 8.84 4.73
CA TYR A 143 -11.73 8.41 5.28
C TYR A 143 -10.91 9.57 5.89
N VAL A 144 -11.55 10.70 6.21
CA VAL A 144 -10.87 11.79 6.93
C VAL A 144 -10.33 11.27 8.26
N GLY A 145 -9.02 11.44 8.48
CA GLY A 145 -8.33 10.95 9.67
C GLY A 145 -8.06 9.45 9.68
N ALA A 146 -8.23 8.76 8.54
CA ALA A 146 -7.92 7.34 8.41
C ALA A 146 -6.44 7.07 8.76
N ALA A 147 -6.25 6.03 9.58
CA ALA A 147 -4.97 5.44 9.92
C ALA A 147 -5.15 3.92 9.96
N GLY A 148 -4.05 3.18 9.89
CA GLY A 148 -4.06 1.72 9.84
C GLY A 148 -3.17 1.18 8.72
N SER A 149 -3.58 0.07 8.11
CA SER A 149 -2.77 -0.63 7.11
C SER A 149 -3.57 -1.12 5.92
N ILE A 150 -2.88 -1.29 4.79
CA ILE A 150 -3.40 -1.96 3.60
C ILE A 150 -2.47 -3.12 3.30
N THR A 151 -2.98 -4.34 3.41
CA THR A 151 -2.29 -5.54 2.94
C THR A 151 -2.70 -5.79 1.49
N ILE A 152 -1.72 -5.92 0.59
CA ILE A 152 -1.97 -6.29 -0.81
C ILE A 152 -1.39 -7.67 -1.06
N GLU A 153 -2.25 -8.60 -1.45
CA GLU A 153 -1.89 -9.95 -1.89
C GLU A 153 -1.91 -10.01 -3.42
N HIS A 154 -0.93 -10.70 -4.00
CA HIS A 154 -0.75 -10.83 -5.45
C HIS A 154 -1.03 -12.28 -5.88
N PRO A 155 -2.31 -12.68 -6.03
CA PRO A 155 -2.67 -14.03 -6.45
C PRO A 155 -2.30 -14.35 -7.90
N ALA A 156 -2.27 -13.34 -8.78
CA ALA A 156 -1.88 -13.44 -10.18
C ALA A 156 -1.09 -12.19 -10.61
N SER A 157 -0.59 -12.15 -11.85
CA SER A 157 0.21 -11.01 -12.33
C SER A 157 -0.61 -9.71 -12.52
N ASP A 158 -1.92 -9.84 -12.77
CA ASP A 158 -2.84 -8.74 -13.04
C ASP A 158 -3.98 -8.63 -12.01
N GLU A 159 -3.96 -9.46 -10.95
CA GLU A 159 -4.98 -9.48 -9.91
C GLU A 159 -4.37 -9.21 -8.54
N ASP A 160 -5.01 -8.33 -7.79
CA ASP A 160 -4.64 -7.98 -6.42
C ASP A 160 -5.84 -8.19 -5.49
N VAL A 161 -5.59 -8.59 -4.24
CA VAL A 161 -6.58 -8.56 -3.16
C VAL A 161 -6.07 -7.60 -2.09
N LEU A 162 -6.86 -6.55 -1.83
CA LEU A 162 -6.53 -5.53 -0.84
C LEU A 162 -7.37 -5.75 0.41
N THR A 163 -6.71 -5.86 1.56
CA THR A 163 -7.36 -5.82 2.88
C THR A 163 -6.93 -4.54 3.58
N ILE A 164 -7.89 -3.65 3.80
CA ILE A 164 -7.71 -2.34 4.42
C ILE A 164 -8.21 -2.47 5.85
N ASP A 165 -7.29 -2.43 6.80
CA ASP A 165 -7.58 -2.44 8.23
C ASP A 165 -7.44 -1.03 8.76
N LEU A 166 -8.57 -0.38 9.05
CA LEU A 166 -8.58 0.97 9.58
C LEU A 166 -8.66 0.95 11.11
N THR A 167 -7.79 1.72 11.76
CA THR A 167 -7.75 1.84 13.22
C THR A 167 -8.78 2.84 13.72
N GLU A 168 -9.42 2.53 14.86
CA GLU A 168 -10.25 3.53 15.53
C GLU A 168 -9.41 4.75 15.91
N PRO A 169 -9.95 5.97 15.75
CA PRO A 169 -9.27 7.14 16.27
C PRO A 169 -9.18 7.04 17.79
N THR A 170 -7.96 7.15 18.30
CA THR A 170 -7.70 7.22 19.73
C THR A 170 -8.37 8.49 20.26
N SER A 171 -9.33 8.29 21.18
CA SER A 171 -10.07 9.37 21.87
C SER A 171 -9.23 10.01 22.97
#